data_AF-A0AA94H774-F1
#
_entry.id   AF-A0AA94H774-F1
#
_cell.length_a   1.000
_cell.length_b   1.000
_cell.length_c   1.000
_cell.angle_alpha   90.00
_cell.angle_beta   90.00
_cell.angle_gamma   90.00
#
_symmetry.space_group_name_H-M   'P 1'
#
loop_
_entity.id
_entity.type
_entity.pdbx_description
1 polymer ?
#
loop_
_entity_poly.entity_id
_entity_poly.type
_entity_poly.pdbx_seq_one_letter_code
_entity_poly.pdbx_strand_id
1 'polypeptide(L)'
;MANNYRQDTDLELLRYADQEMLGVLVNYLTTDKDGSTRYTESLTGDEAFKAANGDFRKVWQLIGAELQHFGGDSLMNFIRRNGVPYKEILTDVCKKIGVKTDFSADTVEIEKAMLAKLFEDSWENMSEAERASVRAQLKINGNLAGGAALSAIIAAIRLGGFMSYQVSLIVANAVARALLGRGLALAANAGLVRAIGIFAGPVGMAISALLTLPALTGPAYRVTLPAVVQIAAMRQQLLKPEEDIF
;
A
#
# COMPACT_ATOMS: atom_id res chain seq x y z
N MET A 1 19.31 18.16 -5.96
CA MET A 1 19.91 17.83 -4.64
C MET A 1 19.08 16.72 -4.06
N ALA A 2 19.70 15.69 -3.49
CA ALA A 2 18.97 14.59 -2.87
C ALA A 2 18.20 15.08 -1.65
N ASN A 3 17.00 14.54 -1.44
CA ASN A 3 16.20 14.83 -0.26
C ASN A 3 16.89 14.30 1.00
N ASN A 4 16.93 15.11 2.06
CA ASN A 4 17.49 14.68 3.34
C ASN A 4 16.48 13.80 4.08
N TYR A 5 16.89 12.59 4.45
CA TYR A 5 16.06 11.69 5.24
C TYR A 5 15.83 12.27 6.64
N ARG A 6 14.57 12.44 7.01
CA ARG A 6 14.17 12.78 8.37
C ARG A 6 14.01 11.47 9.15
N GLN A 7 14.71 11.37 10.28
CA GLN A 7 14.66 10.17 11.11
C GLN A 7 13.22 9.82 11.48
N ASP A 8 12.83 8.59 11.15
CA ASP A 8 11.46 8.11 11.28
C ASP A 8 11.44 6.61 11.51
N THR A 9 11.14 6.21 12.75
CA THR A 9 11.10 4.81 13.16
C THR A 9 10.09 4.00 12.37
N ASP A 10 9.02 4.63 11.87
CA ASP A 10 8.00 3.93 11.07
C ASP A 10 8.48 3.61 9.65
N LEU A 11 9.57 4.21 9.17
CA LEU A 11 10.16 3.92 7.86
C LEU A 11 11.37 2.98 7.96
N GLU A 12 11.88 2.67 9.16
CA GLU A 12 13.00 1.74 9.31
C GLU A 12 12.69 0.33 8.78
N LEU A 13 11.42 -0.05 8.72
CA LEU A 13 10.98 -1.34 8.17
C LEU A 13 11.43 -1.54 6.72
N LEU A 14 11.66 -0.46 5.96
CA LEU A 14 12.12 -0.51 4.58
C LEU A 14 13.48 -1.22 4.45
N ARG A 15 14.32 -1.23 5.50
CA ARG A 15 15.60 -1.95 5.49
C ARG A 15 15.44 -3.48 5.47
N TYR A 16 14.26 -3.97 5.86
CA TYR A 16 13.92 -5.38 5.97
C TYR A 16 12.93 -5.88 4.94
N ALA A 17 12.29 -4.96 4.22
CA ALA A 17 11.29 -5.29 3.22
C ALA A 17 11.87 -6.08 2.04
N ASP A 18 11.02 -6.88 1.42
CA ASP A 18 11.35 -7.59 0.19
C ASP A 18 11.71 -6.60 -0.93
N GLN A 19 12.75 -6.92 -1.71
CA GLN A 19 13.23 -6.05 -2.80
C GLN A 19 12.14 -5.75 -3.83
N GLU A 20 11.25 -6.71 -4.09
CA GLU A 20 10.14 -6.52 -5.03
C GLU A 20 9.13 -5.50 -4.52
N MET A 21 8.79 -5.56 -3.23
CA MET A 21 7.88 -4.59 -2.61
C MET A 21 8.50 -3.20 -2.52
N LEU A 22 9.80 -3.12 -2.24
CA LEU A 22 10.55 -1.88 -2.30
C LEU A 22 10.61 -1.33 -3.73
N GLY A 23 10.82 -2.20 -4.73
CA GLY A 23 10.82 -1.79 -6.14
C GLY A 23 9.47 -1.23 -6.58
N VAL A 24 8.36 -1.79 -6.08
CA VAL A 24 7.01 -1.25 -6.31
C VAL A 24 6.85 0.12 -5.65
N LEU A 25 7.32 0.29 -4.40
CA LEU A 25 7.34 1.59 -3.74
C LEU A 25 8.16 2.62 -4.54
N VAL A 26 9.36 2.26 -4.97
CA VAL A 26 10.22 3.09 -5.83
C VAL A 26 9.46 3.51 -7.09
N ASN A 27 8.80 2.57 -7.79
CA ASN A 27 8.02 2.89 -8.99
C ASN A 27 6.92 3.93 -8.71
N TYR A 28 6.23 3.87 -7.56
CA TYR A 28 5.25 4.91 -7.22
C TYR A 28 5.88 6.29 -7.08
N LEU A 29 7.07 6.35 -6.47
CA LEU A 29 7.82 7.58 -6.22
C LEU A 29 8.45 8.14 -7.50
N THR A 30 8.91 7.28 -8.42
CA THR A 30 9.73 7.71 -9.57
C THR A 30 9.00 7.71 -10.89
N THR A 31 7.88 6.99 -11.03
CA THR A 31 7.29 6.70 -12.34
C THR A 31 5.82 7.13 -12.41
N ASP A 32 5.43 7.72 -13.54
CA ASP A 32 4.04 8.07 -13.83
C ASP A 32 3.30 6.94 -14.58
N LYS A 33 1.99 7.11 -14.78
CA LYS A 33 1.10 6.08 -15.37
C LYS A 33 1.53 5.62 -16.76
N ASP A 34 2.21 6.48 -17.51
CA ASP A 34 2.71 6.21 -18.87
C ASP A 34 4.10 5.54 -18.89
N GLY A 35 4.67 5.26 -17.71
CA GLY A 35 6.00 4.68 -17.58
C GLY A 35 7.14 5.70 -17.64
N SER A 36 6.84 6.99 -17.82
CA SER A 36 7.83 8.06 -17.79
C SER A 36 8.27 8.39 -16.36
N THR A 37 9.45 8.96 -16.22
CA THR A 37 9.96 9.44 -14.92
C THR A 37 9.18 10.68 -14.48
N ARG A 38 8.76 10.72 -13.21
CA ARG A 38 8.03 11.87 -12.66
C ARG A 38 8.93 13.11 -12.69
N TYR A 39 8.42 14.24 -13.14
CA TYR A 39 9.23 15.47 -13.15
C TYR A 39 9.59 16.01 -11.77
N THR A 40 8.81 15.64 -10.74
CA THR A 40 8.97 16.13 -9.37
C THR A 40 9.85 15.22 -8.50
N GLU A 41 10.30 14.08 -9.02
CA GLU A 41 11.12 13.14 -8.25
C GLU A 41 12.60 13.52 -8.32
N SER A 42 13.35 13.20 -7.27
CA SER A 42 14.79 13.47 -7.17
C SER A 42 15.65 12.20 -7.05
N LEU A 43 14.99 11.06 -6.81
CA LEU A 43 15.61 9.79 -6.43
C LEU A 43 16.41 9.17 -7.58
N THR A 44 15.89 9.15 -8.81
CA THR A 44 16.60 8.56 -9.96
C THR A 44 17.82 9.37 -10.39
N GLY A 45 17.90 10.63 -9.96
CA GLY A 45 19.05 11.50 -10.18
C GLY A 45 20.24 11.20 -9.24
N ASP A 46 19.99 10.59 -8.08
CA ASP A 46 20.96 10.37 -7.02
C ASP A 46 22.02 9.31 -7.38
N GLU A 47 23.29 9.60 -7.08
CA GLU A 47 24.41 8.72 -7.43
C GLU A 47 24.43 7.43 -6.60
N ALA A 48 24.09 7.50 -5.31
CA ALA A 48 24.04 6.32 -4.45
C ALA A 48 22.85 5.43 -4.81
N PHE A 49 21.71 6.02 -5.19
CA PHE A 49 20.56 5.28 -5.71
C PHE A 49 20.91 4.52 -7.01
N LYS A 50 21.59 5.17 -7.96
CA LYS A 50 22.09 4.51 -9.19
C LYS A 50 23.09 3.40 -8.87
N ALA A 51 24.03 3.66 -7.96
CA ALA A 51 25.06 2.70 -7.56
C ALA A 51 24.48 1.46 -6.85
N ALA A 52 23.32 1.58 -6.21
CA ALA A 52 22.63 0.45 -5.58
C ALA A 52 22.17 -0.61 -6.60
N ASN A 53 22.00 -0.25 -7.88
CA ASN A 53 21.70 -1.17 -8.98
C ASN A 53 20.56 -2.17 -8.67
N GLY A 54 19.45 -1.68 -8.10
CA GLY A 54 18.28 -2.49 -7.72
C GLY A 54 18.34 -3.10 -6.32
N ASP A 55 19.41 -2.90 -5.55
CA ASP A 55 19.48 -3.25 -4.13
C ASP A 55 18.90 -2.13 -3.26
N PHE A 56 17.58 -1.99 -3.31
CA PHE A 56 16.86 -0.88 -2.67
C PHE A 56 17.01 -0.83 -1.15
N ARG A 57 17.26 -1.98 -0.51
CA ARG A 57 17.56 -2.04 0.93
C ARG A 57 18.80 -1.24 1.33
N LYS A 58 19.81 -1.11 0.46
CA LYS A 58 21.01 -0.30 0.75
C LYS A 58 20.73 1.20 0.75
N VAL A 59 19.68 1.62 0.03
CA VAL A 59 19.31 3.03 -0.18
C VAL A 59 17.92 3.34 0.39
N TRP A 60 17.46 2.55 1.37
CA TRP A 60 16.12 2.68 1.95
C TRP A 60 15.86 4.08 2.54
N GLN A 61 16.90 4.75 3.04
CA GLN A 61 16.79 6.12 3.55
C GLN A 61 16.52 7.13 2.44
N LEU A 62 17.08 6.93 1.24
CA LEU A 62 16.80 7.79 0.08
C LEU A 62 15.35 7.60 -0.38
N ILE A 63 14.87 6.36 -0.37
CA ILE A 63 13.46 6.03 -0.68
C ILE A 63 12.53 6.68 0.35
N GLY A 64 12.87 6.58 1.64
CA GLY A 64 12.13 7.21 2.72
C GLY A 64 12.12 8.74 2.60
N ALA A 65 13.27 9.36 2.30
CA ALA A 65 13.39 10.80 2.13
C ALA A 65 12.52 11.32 0.98
N GLU A 66 12.50 10.60 -0.14
CA GLU A 66 11.67 10.92 -1.30
C GLU A 66 10.19 10.89 -0.94
N LEU A 67 9.73 9.85 -0.23
CA LEU A 67 8.35 9.77 0.26
C LEU A 67 8.01 10.92 1.23
N GLN A 68 8.90 11.22 2.17
CA GLN A 68 8.73 12.30 3.14
C GLN A 68 8.61 13.67 2.47
N HIS A 69 9.34 13.88 1.37
CA HIS A 69 9.26 15.08 0.56
C HIS A 69 7.93 15.16 -0.22
N PHE A 70 7.54 14.07 -0.88
CA PHE A 70 6.23 13.99 -1.54
C PHE A 70 5.10 14.33 -0.57
N GLY A 71 5.08 13.76 0.63
CA GLY A 71 4.06 14.06 1.65
C GLY A 71 4.00 15.54 2.04
N GLY A 72 5.16 16.19 2.18
CA GLY A 72 5.28 17.60 2.57
C GLY A 72 4.83 18.59 1.49
N ASP A 73 5.14 18.30 0.22
CA ASP A 73 4.80 19.17 -0.91
C ASP A 73 3.32 19.09 -1.30
N SER A 74 2.70 17.96 -1.00
CA SER A 74 1.48 17.50 -1.65
C SER A 74 0.21 17.62 -0.80
N LEU A 75 0.31 17.47 0.52
CA LEU A 75 -0.85 17.29 1.39
C LEU A 75 -1.22 18.55 2.19
N MET A 76 -0.26 19.44 2.45
CA MET A 76 -0.48 20.64 3.28
C MET A 76 -0.18 22.00 2.61
N ASN A 77 0.04 22.05 1.30
CA ASN A 77 0.42 23.25 0.53
C ASN A 77 1.77 23.89 0.95
N PHE A 78 2.83 23.66 0.17
CA PHE A 78 3.91 24.61 -0.14
C PHE A 78 4.76 25.28 0.98
N ILE A 79 4.64 24.91 2.27
CA ILE A 79 5.31 25.67 3.36
C ILE A 79 6.38 24.87 4.13
N ARG A 80 6.47 23.54 4.01
CA ARG A 80 7.46 22.73 4.74
C ARG A 80 8.43 22.01 3.80
N ARG A 81 9.51 22.69 3.40
CA ARG A 81 10.62 22.16 2.57
C ARG A 81 11.48 21.04 3.21
N ASN A 82 11.10 20.52 4.38
CA ASN A 82 11.95 19.61 5.19
C ASN A 82 11.38 18.19 5.35
N GLY A 83 10.39 17.81 4.54
CA GLY A 83 9.71 16.53 4.64
C GLY A 83 8.91 16.36 5.95
N VAL A 84 7.92 15.48 5.91
CA VAL A 84 7.04 15.19 7.06
C VAL A 84 7.17 13.73 7.51
N PRO A 85 6.95 13.40 8.80
CA PRO A 85 6.95 12.03 9.26
C PRO A 85 5.91 11.18 8.52
N TYR A 86 6.19 9.90 8.34
CA TYR A 86 5.30 8.94 7.69
C TYR A 86 3.92 8.88 8.34
N LYS A 87 3.84 8.92 9.68
CA LYS A 87 2.55 8.96 10.38
C LYS A 87 1.69 10.16 9.99
N GLU A 88 2.30 11.31 9.66
CA GLU A 88 1.60 12.51 9.17
C GLU A 88 1.05 12.26 7.76
N ILE A 89 1.86 11.71 6.86
CA ILE A 89 1.45 11.32 5.49
C ILE A 89 0.28 10.33 5.54
N LEU A 90 0.42 9.28 6.36
CA LEU A 90 -0.60 8.25 6.56
C LEU A 90 -1.90 8.87 7.08
N THR A 91 -1.81 9.74 8.08
CA THR A 91 -2.98 10.42 8.68
C THR A 91 -3.73 11.26 7.64
N ASP A 92 -3.00 12.02 6.82
CA ASP A 92 -3.60 12.87 5.80
C ASP A 92 -4.25 12.06 4.69
N VAL A 93 -3.60 10.99 4.24
CA VAL A 93 -4.20 10.03 3.30
C VAL A 93 -5.47 9.41 3.90
N CYS A 94 -5.42 8.96 5.15
CA CYS A 94 -6.56 8.37 5.85
C CYS A 94 -7.74 9.34 5.96
N LYS A 95 -7.50 10.60 6.34
CA LYS A 95 -8.53 11.65 6.38
C LYS A 95 -9.15 11.87 5.01
N LYS A 96 -8.35 11.85 3.95
CA LYS A 96 -8.82 12.09 2.58
C LYS A 96 -9.75 10.99 2.08
N ILE A 97 -9.44 9.74 2.35
CA ILE A 97 -10.29 8.58 1.98
C ILE A 97 -11.40 8.31 3.01
N GLY A 98 -11.53 9.16 4.05
CA GLY A 98 -12.61 9.05 5.04
C GLY A 98 -12.46 7.90 6.03
N VAL A 99 -11.23 7.49 6.36
CA VAL A 99 -10.99 6.52 7.44
C VAL A 99 -11.42 7.13 8.78
N LYS A 100 -12.27 6.41 9.50
CA LYS A 100 -12.67 6.75 10.87
C LYS A 100 -11.83 5.93 11.84
N THR A 101 -10.81 6.55 12.43
CA THR A 101 -9.94 5.94 13.44
C THR A 101 -9.41 6.99 14.41
N ASP A 102 -8.82 6.54 15.50
CA ASP A 102 -8.04 7.39 16.39
C ASP A 102 -6.63 7.60 15.79
N PHE A 103 -6.35 8.81 15.30
CA PHE A 103 -5.04 9.16 14.72
C PHE A 103 -3.94 9.35 15.76
N SER A 104 -4.26 9.29 17.06
CA SER A 104 -3.26 9.25 18.13
C SER A 104 -2.69 7.84 18.35
N ALA A 105 -3.42 6.80 17.90
CA ALA A 105 -3.01 5.40 18.00
C ALA A 105 -1.69 5.11 17.27
N ASP A 106 -1.11 3.95 17.53
CA ASP A 106 0.12 3.51 16.87
C ASP A 106 -0.05 3.45 15.35
N THR A 107 1.04 3.74 14.62
CA THR A 107 1.05 3.81 13.15
C THR A 107 0.49 2.54 12.52
N VAL A 108 0.80 1.37 13.10
CA VAL A 108 0.29 0.07 12.63
C VAL A 108 -1.24 -0.02 12.72
N GLU A 109 -1.85 0.53 13.75
CA GLU A 109 -3.31 0.51 13.93
C GLU A 109 -4.00 1.46 12.95
N ILE A 110 -3.38 2.61 12.64
CA ILE A 110 -3.85 3.51 11.59
C ILE A 110 -3.74 2.83 10.21
N GLU A 111 -2.64 2.14 9.93
CA GLU A 111 -2.46 1.37 8.69
C GLU A 111 -3.52 0.26 8.54
N LYS A 112 -3.80 -0.50 9.61
CA LYS A 112 -4.86 -1.52 9.61
C LYS A 112 -6.23 -0.90 9.37
N ALA A 113 -6.53 0.24 9.98
CA ALA A 113 -7.79 0.95 9.76
C ALA A 113 -7.93 1.43 8.31
N MET A 114 -6.84 1.91 7.71
CA MET A 114 -6.79 2.29 6.30
C MET A 114 -7.05 1.08 5.38
N LEU A 115 -6.36 -0.03 5.60
CA LEU A 115 -6.53 -1.26 4.82
C LEU A 115 -7.97 -1.79 4.94
N ALA A 116 -8.54 -1.78 6.14
CA ALA A 116 -9.93 -2.18 6.38
C ALA A 116 -10.92 -1.29 5.62
N LYS A 117 -10.72 0.03 5.63
CA LYS A 117 -11.58 0.98 4.91
C LYS A 117 -11.51 0.78 3.39
N LEU A 118 -10.31 0.67 2.84
CA LEU A 118 -10.12 0.44 1.41
C LEU A 118 -10.75 -0.89 0.97
N PHE A 119 -10.64 -1.94 1.80
CA PHE A 119 -11.26 -3.22 1.54
C PHE A 119 -12.79 -3.15 1.62
N GLU A 120 -13.34 -2.49 2.64
CA GLU A 120 -14.78 -2.26 2.81
C GLU A 120 -15.39 -1.54 1.60
N ASP A 121 -14.83 -0.39 1.24
CA ASP A 121 -15.30 0.41 0.10
C ASP A 121 -15.24 -0.39 -1.21
N SER A 122 -14.21 -1.23 -1.35
CA SER A 122 -14.09 -2.08 -2.53
C SER A 122 -15.12 -3.20 -2.52
N TRP A 123 -15.37 -3.83 -1.36
CA TRP A 123 -16.37 -4.88 -1.19
C TRP A 123 -17.78 -4.41 -1.54
N GLU A 124 -18.13 -3.17 -1.17
CA GLU A 124 -19.42 -2.55 -1.51
C GLU A 124 -19.63 -2.44 -3.03
N ASN A 125 -18.55 -2.18 -3.78
CA ASN A 125 -18.57 -2.05 -5.23
C ASN A 125 -18.40 -3.40 -5.97
N MET A 126 -18.20 -4.50 -5.25
CA MET A 126 -18.05 -5.83 -5.85
C MET A 126 -19.39 -6.50 -6.17
N SER A 127 -19.41 -7.24 -7.28
CA SER A 127 -20.51 -8.17 -7.60
C SER A 127 -20.53 -9.37 -6.65
N GLU A 128 -21.66 -10.09 -6.55
CA GLU A 128 -21.73 -11.26 -5.67
C GLU A 128 -20.77 -12.39 -6.09
N ALA A 129 -20.50 -12.51 -7.39
CA ALA A 129 -19.51 -13.45 -7.92
C ALA A 129 -18.08 -13.10 -7.46
N GLU A 130 -17.75 -11.81 -7.45
CA GLU A 130 -16.48 -11.30 -6.92
C GLU A 130 -16.35 -11.56 -5.42
N ARG A 131 -17.39 -11.23 -4.65
CA ARG A 131 -17.45 -11.49 -3.21
C ARG A 131 -17.30 -12.98 -2.90
N ALA A 132 -17.92 -13.86 -3.67
CA ALA A 132 -17.77 -15.30 -3.54
C ALA A 132 -16.32 -15.76 -3.78
N SER A 133 -15.65 -15.20 -4.79
CA SER A 133 -14.23 -15.49 -5.06
C SER A 133 -13.32 -15.06 -3.90
N VAL A 134 -13.58 -13.89 -3.32
CA VAL A 134 -12.83 -13.38 -2.16
C VAL A 134 -13.02 -14.29 -0.94
N ARG A 135 -14.27 -14.72 -0.66
CA ARG A 135 -14.57 -15.65 0.46
C ARG A 135 -13.83 -16.97 0.30
N ALA A 136 -13.84 -17.55 -0.90
CA ALA A 136 -13.15 -18.81 -1.19
C ALA A 136 -11.63 -18.70 -0.95
N GLN A 137 -11.02 -17.58 -1.33
CA GLN A 137 -9.57 -17.38 -1.22
C GLN A 137 -9.11 -17.12 0.22
N LEU A 138 -9.88 -16.36 0.99
CA LEU A 138 -9.60 -16.12 2.41
C LEU A 138 -9.99 -17.32 3.29
N LYS A 139 -10.38 -18.46 2.69
CA LYS A 139 -10.88 -19.65 3.39
C LYS A 139 -12.00 -19.32 4.39
N ILE A 140 -12.81 -18.32 4.07
CA ILE A 140 -13.96 -17.92 4.88
C ILE A 140 -15.13 -18.84 4.49
N ASN A 141 -15.84 -19.36 5.49
CA ASN A 141 -16.98 -20.25 5.28
C ASN A 141 -17.92 -19.68 4.20
N GLY A 142 -18.04 -20.39 3.07
CA GLY A 142 -18.80 -19.92 1.90
C GLY A 142 -20.29 -19.70 2.17
N ASN A 143 -20.82 -20.26 3.26
CA ASN A 143 -22.19 -20.09 3.71
C ASN A 143 -22.44 -18.80 4.52
N LEU A 144 -21.40 -18.02 4.81
CA LEU A 144 -21.57 -16.72 5.47
C LEU A 144 -22.23 -15.72 4.51
N ALA A 145 -23.28 -15.05 4.98
CA ALA A 145 -23.87 -13.91 4.28
C ALA A 145 -22.80 -12.82 4.03
N GLY A 146 -22.93 -12.07 2.93
CA GLY A 146 -21.92 -11.10 2.48
C GLY A 146 -21.47 -10.10 3.56
N GLY A 147 -22.40 -9.59 4.37
CA GLY A 147 -22.06 -8.68 5.49
C GLY A 147 -21.30 -9.37 6.64
N ALA A 148 -21.60 -10.63 6.93
CA ALA A 148 -20.90 -11.41 7.96
C ALA A 148 -19.47 -11.76 7.51
N ALA A 149 -19.30 -12.10 6.22
CA ALA A 149 -17.98 -12.32 5.63
C ALA A 149 -17.12 -11.04 5.67
N LEU A 150 -17.68 -9.89 5.28
CA LEU A 150 -16.98 -8.60 5.37
C LEU A 150 -16.56 -8.29 6.81
N SER A 151 -17.45 -8.49 7.78
CA SER A 151 -17.17 -8.27 9.20
C SER A 151 -16.02 -9.16 9.72
N ALA A 152 -16.00 -10.43 9.30
CA ALA A 152 -14.92 -11.35 9.65
C ALA A 152 -13.57 -10.91 9.06
N ILE A 153 -13.57 -10.42 7.82
CA ILE A 153 -12.35 -9.90 7.16
C ILE A 153 -11.85 -8.64 7.87
N ILE A 154 -12.73 -7.68 8.15
CA ILE A 154 -12.37 -6.45 8.86
C ILE A 154 -11.81 -6.77 10.25
N ALA A 155 -12.42 -7.72 10.97
CA ALA A 155 -11.92 -8.17 12.25
C ALA A 155 -10.51 -8.80 12.12
N ALA A 156 -10.29 -9.63 11.11
CA ALA A 156 -8.99 -10.24 10.86
C ALA A 156 -7.90 -9.22 10.52
N ILE A 157 -8.21 -8.17 9.73
CA ILE A 157 -7.26 -7.07 9.46
C ILE A 157 -6.85 -6.38 10.78
N ARG A 158 -7.81 -6.10 11.66
CA ARG A 158 -7.55 -5.43 12.95
C ARG A 158 -6.72 -6.30 13.89
N LEU A 159 -7.07 -7.58 14.01
CA LEU A 159 -6.35 -8.54 14.84
C LEU A 159 -4.95 -8.84 14.31
N GLY A 160 -4.71 -8.67 13.01
CA GLY A 160 -3.44 -8.99 12.37
C GLY A 160 -3.33 -10.47 12.00
N GLY A 161 -2.10 -10.94 11.78
CA GLY A 161 -1.83 -12.32 11.40
C GLY A 161 -1.88 -12.57 9.88
N PHE A 162 -1.94 -13.85 9.48
CA PHE A 162 -1.78 -14.24 8.09
C PHE A 162 -2.88 -13.68 7.16
N MET A 163 -4.13 -13.64 7.62
CA MET A 163 -5.24 -13.09 6.83
C MET A 163 -5.10 -11.59 6.62
N SER A 164 -4.60 -10.84 7.62
CA SER A 164 -4.27 -9.41 7.46
C SER A 164 -3.22 -9.20 6.37
N TYR A 165 -2.17 -10.02 6.35
CA TYR A 165 -1.19 -10.02 5.27
C TYR A 165 -1.81 -10.31 3.90
N GLN A 166 -2.64 -11.36 3.78
CA GLN A 166 -3.33 -11.67 2.52
C GLN A 166 -4.17 -10.49 2.02
N VAL A 167 -4.96 -9.88 2.90
CA VAL A 167 -5.80 -8.73 2.52
C VAL A 167 -4.95 -7.51 2.15
N SER A 168 -3.87 -7.24 2.87
CA SER A 168 -2.98 -6.12 2.54
C SER A 168 -2.39 -6.26 1.13
N LEU A 169 -2.04 -7.49 0.72
CA LEU A 169 -1.56 -7.78 -0.63
C LEU A 169 -2.64 -7.64 -1.69
N ILE A 170 -3.90 -7.95 -1.38
CA ILE A 170 -5.03 -7.74 -2.28
C ILE A 170 -5.15 -6.25 -2.58
N VAL A 171 -5.20 -5.43 -1.53
CA VAL A 171 -5.34 -3.98 -1.64
C VAL A 171 -4.13 -3.38 -2.37
N ALA A 172 -2.90 -3.76 -2.00
CA ALA A 172 -1.68 -3.27 -2.65
C ALA A 172 -1.62 -3.66 -4.14
N ASN A 173 -1.99 -4.89 -4.51
CA ASN A 173 -2.03 -5.32 -5.90
C ASN A 173 -3.00 -4.53 -6.75
N ALA A 174 -4.19 -4.27 -6.24
CA ALA A 174 -5.16 -3.49 -6.97
C ALA A 174 -4.72 -2.03 -7.10
N VAL A 175 -4.12 -1.45 -6.07
CA VAL A 175 -3.53 -0.10 -6.11
C VAL A 175 -2.42 -0.02 -7.16
N ALA A 176 -1.52 -1.01 -7.22
CA ALA A 176 -0.49 -1.08 -8.26
C ALA A 176 -1.08 -1.14 -9.66
N ARG A 177 -2.09 -1.98 -9.90
CA ARG A 177 -2.74 -2.06 -11.21
C ARG A 177 -3.40 -0.76 -11.62
N ALA A 178 -4.13 -0.14 -10.70
CA ALA A 178 -4.85 1.11 -10.96
C ALA A 178 -3.93 2.26 -11.36
N LEU A 179 -2.71 2.29 -10.79
CA LEU A 179 -1.81 3.44 -10.91
C LEU A 179 -0.60 3.19 -11.81
N LEU A 180 -0.07 1.98 -11.86
CA LEU A 180 1.08 1.61 -12.68
C LEU A 180 0.69 0.84 -13.95
N GLY A 181 -0.59 0.49 -14.13
CA GLY A 181 -1.07 -0.32 -15.26
C GLY A 181 -0.60 -1.78 -15.25
N ARG A 182 0.21 -2.17 -14.26
CA ARG A 182 0.77 -3.51 -14.06
C ARG A 182 0.60 -3.92 -12.60
N GLY A 183 0.20 -5.18 -12.35
CA GLY A 183 0.12 -5.72 -10.98
C GLY A 183 1.51 -5.96 -10.39
N LEU A 184 1.59 -6.22 -9.08
CA LEU A 184 2.88 -6.60 -8.49
C LEU A 184 3.26 -7.99 -9.03
N ALA A 185 4.43 -8.07 -9.66
CA ALA A 185 5.09 -9.33 -9.94
C ALA A 185 5.80 -9.79 -8.66
N LEU A 186 5.04 -10.29 -7.69
CA LEU A 186 5.61 -10.87 -6.47
C LEU A 186 6.06 -12.30 -6.76
N ALA A 187 7.36 -12.61 -6.66
CA ALA A 187 7.92 -13.96 -6.70
C ALA A 187 7.73 -14.66 -5.33
N ALA A 188 6.58 -14.50 -4.71
CA ALA A 188 6.22 -15.17 -3.46
C ALA A 188 5.73 -16.61 -3.73
N ASN A 189 5.60 -17.41 -2.66
CA ASN A 189 5.12 -18.80 -2.67
C ASN A 189 3.95 -19.05 -3.66
N ALA A 190 3.96 -20.21 -4.33
CA ALA A 190 2.99 -20.56 -5.37
C ALA A 190 1.51 -20.47 -4.94
N GLY A 191 1.21 -20.63 -3.65
CA GLY A 191 -0.13 -20.43 -3.09
C GLY A 191 -0.58 -18.96 -3.09
N LEU A 192 0.35 -18.02 -2.85
CA LEU A 192 0.08 -16.58 -2.87
C LEU A 192 -0.03 -16.05 -4.31
N VAL A 193 0.77 -16.59 -5.23
CA VAL A 193 0.69 -16.27 -6.67
C VAL A 193 -0.68 -16.63 -7.25
N ARG A 194 -1.31 -17.73 -6.80
CA ARG A 194 -2.68 -18.10 -7.22
C ARG A 194 -3.74 -17.14 -6.69
N ALA A 195 -3.60 -16.65 -5.47
CA ALA A 195 -4.48 -15.62 -4.93
C ALA A 195 -4.33 -14.31 -5.74
N ILE A 196 -3.09 -13.85 -5.96
CA ILE A 196 -2.76 -12.65 -6.76
C ILE A 196 -3.32 -12.74 -8.19
N GLY A 197 -3.31 -13.93 -8.81
CA GLY A 197 -3.84 -14.17 -10.15
C GLY A 197 -5.36 -13.98 -10.31
N ILE A 198 -6.14 -14.05 -9.24
CA ILE A 198 -7.59 -13.79 -9.29
C ILE A 198 -7.90 -12.33 -8.94
N PHE A 199 -7.07 -11.69 -8.12
CA PHE A 199 -7.10 -10.23 -7.91
C PHE A 199 -6.60 -9.44 -9.12
N ALA A 200 -6.08 -10.14 -10.13
CA ALA A 200 -5.93 -9.64 -11.49
C ALA A 200 -7.25 -9.46 -12.26
N GLY A 201 -8.34 -10.01 -11.73
CA GLY A 201 -9.68 -10.02 -12.31
C GLY A 201 -10.60 -8.92 -11.76
N PRO A 202 -11.93 -9.13 -11.80
CA PRO A 202 -12.92 -8.09 -11.48
C PRO A 202 -12.80 -7.50 -10.06
N VAL A 203 -12.31 -8.26 -9.08
CA VAL A 203 -12.05 -7.78 -7.71
C VAL A 203 -11.01 -6.65 -7.68
N GLY A 204 -9.94 -6.77 -8.47
CA GLY A 204 -8.93 -5.71 -8.60
C GLY A 204 -9.48 -4.47 -9.32
N MET A 205 -10.46 -4.64 -10.21
CA MET A 205 -11.13 -3.52 -10.87
C MET A 205 -12.00 -2.71 -9.90
N ALA A 206 -12.71 -3.37 -8.97
CA ALA A 206 -13.51 -2.68 -7.96
C ALA A 206 -12.65 -1.75 -7.07
N ILE A 207 -11.52 -2.26 -6.57
CA ILE A 207 -10.55 -1.45 -5.80
C ILE A 207 -9.95 -0.35 -6.69
N SER A 208 -9.62 -0.65 -7.95
CA SER A 208 -9.06 0.34 -8.88
C SER A 208 -10.03 1.50 -9.14
N ALA A 209 -11.33 1.21 -9.28
CA ALA A 209 -12.36 2.22 -9.51
C ALA A 209 -12.43 3.23 -8.36
N LEU A 210 -12.35 2.76 -7.11
CA LEU A 210 -12.30 3.61 -5.92
C LEU A 210 -11.13 4.60 -5.98
N LEU A 211 -9.95 4.15 -6.41
CA LEU A 211 -8.73 4.95 -6.47
C LEU A 211 -8.71 5.97 -7.63
N THR A 212 -9.57 5.77 -8.63
CA THR A 212 -9.76 6.72 -9.73
C THR A 212 -10.73 7.85 -9.41
N LEU A 213 -11.36 7.84 -8.22
CA LEU A 213 -12.27 8.91 -7.83
C LEU A 213 -11.56 10.27 -7.86
N PRO A 214 -12.15 11.33 -8.46
CA PRO A 214 -11.51 12.63 -8.64
C PRO A 214 -10.87 13.18 -7.35
N ALA A 215 -11.51 12.94 -6.20
CA ALA A 215 -11.00 13.33 -4.87
C ALA A 215 -9.63 12.72 -4.52
N LEU A 216 -9.28 11.55 -5.09
CA LEU A 216 -8.04 10.80 -4.83
C LEU A 216 -7.02 10.93 -5.98
N THR A 217 -7.35 11.66 -7.05
CA THR A 217 -6.49 11.80 -8.24
C THR A 217 -5.64 13.07 -8.26
N GLY A 218 -5.52 13.79 -7.15
CA GLY A 218 -4.58 14.92 -7.05
C GLY A 218 -3.13 14.47 -7.27
N PRO A 219 -2.23 15.29 -7.86
CA PRO A 219 -0.85 14.90 -8.18
C PRO A 219 -0.12 14.26 -6.98
N ALA A 220 -0.29 14.92 -5.84
CA ALA A 220 -0.01 14.50 -4.48
C ALA A 220 -0.43 13.07 -4.09
N TYR A 221 -1.72 12.78 -4.26
CA TYR A 221 -2.38 11.58 -3.77
C TYR A 221 -2.11 10.38 -4.68
N ARG A 222 -1.77 10.63 -5.95
CA ARG A 222 -1.32 9.58 -6.88
C ARG A 222 0.01 8.94 -6.47
N VAL A 223 0.79 9.58 -5.58
CA VAL A 223 2.06 9.05 -5.05
C VAL A 223 1.91 8.63 -3.59
N THR A 224 1.30 9.48 -2.76
CA THR A 224 1.24 9.24 -1.31
C THR A 224 0.29 8.11 -0.93
N LEU A 225 -0.91 8.01 -1.53
CA LEU A 225 -1.85 6.92 -1.27
C LEU A 225 -1.26 5.54 -1.60
N PRO A 226 -0.71 5.29 -2.81
CA PRO A 226 -0.10 4.00 -3.07
C PRO A 226 1.13 3.71 -2.22
N ALA A 227 1.93 4.73 -1.91
CA ALA A 227 3.10 4.55 -1.06
C ALA A 227 2.72 4.09 0.36
N VAL A 228 1.72 4.72 1.00
CA VAL A 228 1.29 4.31 2.35
C VAL A 228 0.63 2.94 2.35
N VAL A 229 -0.14 2.59 1.30
CA VAL A 229 -0.71 1.23 1.17
C VAL A 229 0.41 0.19 1.02
N GLN A 230 1.42 0.49 0.20
CA GLN A 230 2.56 -0.40 -0.02
C GLN A 230 3.37 -0.60 1.27
N ILE A 231 3.59 0.47 2.04
CA ILE A 231 4.27 0.40 3.33
C ILE A 231 3.45 -0.40 4.34
N ALA A 232 2.13 -0.19 4.40
CA ALA A 232 1.26 -1.00 5.25
C ALA A 232 1.33 -2.49 4.87
N ALA A 233 1.35 -2.84 3.58
CA ALA A 233 1.50 -4.21 3.12
C ALA A 233 2.86 -4.82 3.49
N MET A 234 3.96 -4.07 3.33
CA MET A 234 5.29 -4.48 3.79
C MET A 234 5.31 -4.69 5.30
N ARG A 235 4.65 -3.83 6.08
CA ARG A 235 4.56 -3.99 7.53
C ARG A 235 3.78 -5.24 7.92
N GLN A 236 2.64 -5.52 7.27
CA GLN A 236 1.89 -6.76 7.51
C GLN A 236 2.70 -7.99 7.11
N GLN A 237 3.53 -7.91 6.07
CA GLN A 237 4.43 -9.00 5.71
C GLN A 237 5.45 -9.31 6.81
N LEU A 238 6.03 -8.28 7.42
CA LEU A 238 7.01 -8.44 8.49
C LEU A 238 6.38 -8.88 9.82
N LEU A 239 5.10 -8.56 10.02
CA LEU A 239 4.30 -8.94 11.20
C LEU A 239 3.59 -10.29 11.05
N LYS A 240 3.64 -10.93 9.88
CA LYS A 240 2.96 -12.21 9.68
C LYS A 240 3.65 -13.27 10.57
N PRO A 241 2.90 -14.06 11.34
CA PRO A 241 3.45 -15.29 11.91
C PRO A 241 3.88 -16.22 10.77
N GLU A 242 4.95 -16.99 10.97
CA GLU A 242 5.26 -18.11 10.06
C GLU A 242 4.01 -19.00 9.98
N GLU A 243 3.70 -19.47 8.77
CA GLU A 243 2.50 -20.25 8.47
C GLU A 243 2.44 -21.44 9.44
N ASP A 244 1.45 -21.48 10.34
CA ASP A 244 1.14 -22.69 11.09
C ASP A 244 0.71 -23.74 10.07
N ILE A 245 1.66 -24.61 9.74
CA ILE A 245 1.50 -25.75 8.86
C ILE A 245 0.70 -26.80 9.62
N PHE A 246 -0.62 -26.61 9.73
CA PHE A 246 -1.54 -27.64 10.23
C PHE A 246 -2.78 -27.73 9.34
#